data_AF-A0A0A6UKM1-F1
#
_entry.id   AF-A0A0A6UKM1-F1
#
_cell.length_a   1.000
_cell.length_b   1.000
_cell.length_c   1.000
_cell.angle_alpha   90.00
_cell.angle_beta   90.00
_cell.angle_gamma   90.00
#
_symmetry.space_group_name_H-M   'P 1'
#
loop_
_entity.id
_entity.type
_entity.pdbx_description
1 polymer ?
#
loop_
_entity_poly.entity_id
_entity_poly.type
_entity_poly.pdbx_seq_one_letter_code
_entity_poly.pdbx_strand_id
1 'polypeptide(L)'
;MIVDDRVEPLVREIFGAVVKRDEDKLDVALNSFPDDDSRLKGLHLALAVCGFVVHDAYDGKPTADEIRLLAAEISAMEQWSALSGDQVTEFLDAVLHGKSLTPLFDPISATVLTYVVTGSLLASSTKIRKGEWWFNYLDRVEAAIEAAPER
;
A
#
# COMPACT_ATOMS: atom_id res chain seq x y z
N MET A 1 -15.20 6.37 0.61
CA MET A 1 -14.59 6.39 -0.75
C MET A 1 -15.29 5.33 -1.58
N ILE A 2 -15.69 5.62 -2.82
CA ILE A 2 -16.20 4.59 -3.74
C ILE A 2 -15.03 4.05 -4.55
N VAL A 3 -14.84 2.74 -4.59
CA VAL A 3 -13.79 2.11 -5.41
C VAL A 3 -14.24 2.12 -6.87
N ASP A 4 -13.37 2.58 -7.78
CA ASP A 4 -13.66 2.56 -9.23
C ASP A 4 -13.32 1.18 -9.78
N ASP A 5 -14.34 0.44 -10.22
CA ASP A 5 -14.22 -0.93 -10.78
C ASP A 5 -13.26 -1.05 -11.97
N ARG A 6 -12.90 0.07 -12.61
CA ARG A 6 -11.92 0.11 -13.71
C ARG A 6 -10.48 0.25 -13.20
N VAL A 7 -10.31 0.80 -12.01
CA VAL A 7 -9.02 1.12 -11.39
C VAL A 7 -8.58 0.01 -10.44
N GLU A 8 -9.52 -0.59 -9.71
CA GLU A 8 -9.24 -1.67 -8.75
C GLU A 8 -8.41 -2.81 -9.36
N PRO A 9 -8.76 -3.38 -10.54
CA PRO A 9 -7.97 -4.46 -11.12
C PRO A 9 -6.52 -4.05 -11.43
N LEU A 10 -6.29 -2.78 -11.80
CA LEU A 10 -4.94 -2.27 -12.08
C LEU A 10 -4.10 -2.19 -10.81
N VAL A 11 -4.69 -1.71 -9.71
CA VAL A 11 -4.05 -1.68 -8.39
C VAL A 11 -3.73 -3.09 -7.90
N ARG A 12 -4.67 -4.03 -8.08
CA ARG A 12 -4.49 -5.45 -7.75
C ARG A 12 -3.35 -6.09 -8.55
N GLU A 13 -3.22 -5.79 -9.84
CA GLU A 13 -2.10 -6.27 -10.65
C GLU A 13 -0.75 -5.72 -10.16
N ILE A 14 -0.70 -4.43 -9.80
CA ILE A 14 0.51 -3.82 -9.22
C ILE A 14 0.90 -4.51 -7.91
N PHE A 15 -0.04 -4.72 -6.99
CA PHE A 15 0.23 -5.49 -5.77
C PHE A 15 0.65 -6.92 -6.09
N GLY A 16 0.04 -7.56 -7.08
CA GLY A 16 0.44 -8.87 -7.55
C GLY A 16 1.90 -8.94 -8.01
N ALA A 17 2.41 -7.89 -8.67
CA ALA A 17 3.81 -7.77 -9.05
C ALA A 17 4.72 -7.58 -7.83
N VAL A 18 4.34 -6.72 -6.88
CA VAL A 18 5.07 -6.49 -5.62
C VAL A 18 5.19 -7.79 -4.80
N VAL A 19 4.07 -8.49 -4.59
CA VAL A 19 4.05 -9.75 -3.81
C VAL A 19 4.94 -10.82 -4.45
N LYS A 20 5.04 -10.83 -5.78
CA LYS A 20 5.91 -11.74 -6.53
C LYS A 20 7.36 -11.25 -6.64
N ARG A 21 7.64 -10.01 -6.21
CA ARG A 21 8.92 -9.32 -6.37
C ARG A 21 9.39 -9.29 -7.83
N ASP A 22 8.43 -9.00 -8.72
CA ASP A 22 8.61 -9.01 -10.17
C ASP A 22 8.74 -7.57 -10.67
N GLU A 23 9.97 -7.07 -10.73
CA GLU A 23 10.29 -5.68 -11.09
C GLU A 23 9.81 -5.32 -12.50
N ASP A 24 10.02 -6.22 -13.47
CA ASP A 24 9.57 -6.04 -14.86
C ASP A 24 8.04 -5.92 -14.93
N LYS A 25 7.30 -6.78 -14.22
CA LYS A 25 5.84 -6.67 -14.16
C LYS A 25 5.38 -5.44 -13.39
N LEU A 26 6.11 -5.02 -12.37
CA LEU A 26 5.78 -3.83 -11.61
C LEU A 26 5.85 -2.59 -12.51
N ASP A 27 6.92 -2.44 -13.29
CA ASP A 27 7.05 -1.32 -14.25
C ASP A 27 5.94 -1.33 -15.29
N VAL A 28 5.64 -2.50 -15.88
CA VAL A 28 4.52 -2.64 -16.83
C VAL A 28 3.18 -2.27 -16.20
N ALA A 29 2.91 -2.74 -14.99
CA ALA A 29 1.65 -2.49 -14.30
C ALA A 29 1.48 -1.00 -13.92
N LEU A 30 2.54 -0.34 -13.44
CA LEU A 30 2.54 1.09 -13.12
C LEU A 30 2.27 1.96 -14.37
N ASN A 31 2.66 1.50 -15.55
CA ASN A 31 2.43 2.18 -16.82
C ASN A 31 1.13 1.76 -17.52
N SER A 32 0.34 0.85 -16.93
CA SER A 32 -0.91 0.34 -17.54
C SER A 32 -2.15 1.20 -17.27
N PHE A 33 -2.04 2.24 -16.43
CA PHE A 33 -3.14 3.19 -16.24
C PHE A 33 -3.46 3.93 -17.55
N PRO A 34 -4.74 4.04 -17.94
CA PRO A 34 -5.14 4.64 -19.23
C PRO A 34 -4.97 6.16 -19.26
N ASP A 35 -5.00 6.82 -18.11
CA ASP A 35 -4.90 8.27 -17.96
C ASP A 35 -4.45 8.66 -16.54
N ASP A 36 -4.13 9.94 -16.35
CA ASP A 36 -3.67 10.50 -15.07
C ASP A 36 -4.74 10.44 -13.98
N ASP A 37 -6.02 10.54 -14.33
CA ASP A 37 -7.14 10.44 -13.38
C ASP A 37 -7.20 9.02 -12.77
N SER A 38 -7.11 8.00 -13.62
CA SER A 38 -7.07 6.60 -13.21
C SER A 38 -5.83 6.31 -12.36
N ARG A 39 -4.67 6.87 -12.73
CA ARG A 39 -3.43 6.76 -11.95
C ARG A 39 -3.58 7.37 -10.56
N LEU A 40 -4.17 8.56 -10.46
CA LEU A 40 -4.41 9.25 -9.19
C LEU A 40 -5.38 8.48 -8.31
N LYS A 41 -6.49 7.98 -8.88
CA LYS A 41 -7.45 7.12 -8.18
C LYS A 41 -6.79 5.83 -7.67
N GLY A 42 -5.93 5.22 -8.48
CA GLY A 42 -5.18 4.02 -8.07
C GLY A 42 -4.25 4.30 -6.90
N LEU A 43 -3.53 5.43 -6.94
CA LEU A 43 -2.68 5.87 -5.83
C LEU A 43 -3.48 6.13 -4.55
N HIS A 44 -4.62 6.81 -4.65
CA HIS A 44 -5.51 7.04 -3.51
C HIS A 44 -6.06 5.75 -2.92
N LEU A 45 -6.44 4.79 -3.76
CA LEU A 45 -6.87 3.47 -3.31
C LEU A 45 -5.74 2.76 -2.55
N ALA A 46 -4.53 2.72 -3.11
CA ALA A 46 -3.39 2.09 -2.48
C ALA A 46 -3.03 2.73 -1.12
N LEU A 47 -3.08 4.08 -1.02
CA LEU A 47 -2.89 4.79 0.24
C LEU A 47 -3.96 4.45 1.29
N ALA A 48 -5.23 4.39 0.87
CA ALA A 48 -6.33 4.02 1.76
C ALA A 48 -6.17 2.58 2.27
N VAL A 49 -5.80 1.65 1.40
CA VAL A 49 -5.49 0.26 1.75
C VAL A 49 -4.30 0.21 2.70
N CYS A 50 -3.22 0.96 2.45
CA CYS A 50 -2.06 1.04 3.34
C CYS A 50 -2.47 1.44 4.76
N GLY A 51 -3.18 2.55 4.89
CA GLY A 51 -3.63 3.05 6.19
C GLY A 51 -4.54 2.06 6.90
N PHE A 52 -5.48 1.46 6.16
CA PHE A 52 -6.38 0.44 6.72
C PHE A 52 -5.61 -0.79 7.23
N VAL A 53 -4.73 -1.36 6.41
CA VAL A 53 -4.01 -2.59 6.76
C VAL A 53 -3.12 -2.39 7.98
N VAL A 54 -2.46 -1.24 8.08
CA VAL A 54 -1.67 -0.90 9.28
C VAL A 54 -2.58 -0.76 10.51
N HIS A 55 -3.72 -0.09 10.36
CA HIS A 55 -4.67 0.03 11.47
C HIS A 55 -5.24 -1.31 11.92
N ASP A 56 -5.58 -2.19 10.98
CA ASP A 56 -6.07 -3.52 11.32
C ASP A 56 -4.97 -4.38 11.97
N ALA A 57 -3.73 -4.32 11.47
CA ALA A 57 -2.60 -5.07 12.03
C ALA A 57 -2.32 -4.74 13.52
N TYR A 58 -2.52 -3.49 13.93
CA TYR A 58 -2.29 -3.03 15.30
C TYR A 58 -3.59 -2.84 16.11
N ASP A 59 -4.74 -3.29 15.58
CA ASP A 59 -6.06 -3.10 16.18
C ASP A 59 -6.33 -1.62 16.59
N GLY A 60 -5.80 -0.67 15.83
CA GLY A 60 -5.82 0.75 16.18
C GLY A 60 -4.69 1.56 15.54
N LYS A 61 -4.41 2.75 16.08
CA LYS A 61 -3.30 3.60 15.61
C LYS A 61 -1.99 3.11 16.25
N PRO A 62 -0.97 2.72 15.46
CA PRO A 62 0.31 2.30 16.01
C PRO A 62 1.06 3.48 16.63
N THR A 63 1.91 3.16 17.60
CA THR A 63 2.89 4.07 18.19
C THR A 63 4.06 4.33 17.24
N ALA A 64 4.86 5.37 17.51
CA ALA A 64 6.04 5.68 16.71
C ALA A 64 7.10 4.55 16.73
N ASP A 65 7.22 3.82 17.84
CA ASP A 65 8.11 2.67 17.94
C ASP A 65 7.62 1.50 17.07
N GLU A 66 6.32 1.23 17.08
CA GLU A 66 5.71 0.21 16.22
C GLU A 66 5.86 0.54 14.73
N ILE A 67 5.68 1.81 14.33
CA ILE A 67 5.93 2.27 12.96
C ILE A 67 7.38 2.01 12.55
N ARG A 68 8.36 2.32 13.41
CA ARG A 68 9.78 2.08 13.12
C ARG A 68 10.10 0.59 12.98
N LEU A 69 9.55 -0.26 13.84
CA LEU A 69 9.73 -1.71 13.76
C LEU A 69 9.14 -2.27 12.46
N LEU A 70 7.90 -1.90 12.15
CA LEU A 70 7.24 -2.27 10.91
C LEU A 70 8.04 -1.81 9.67
N ALA A 71 8.54 -0.58 9.68
CA ALA A 71 9.35 -0.05 8.60
C ALA A 71 10.66 -0.82 8.39
N ALA A 72 11.31 -1.25 9.48
CA ALA A 72 12.51 -2.08 9.41
C ALA A 72 12.21 -3.48 8.83
N GLU A 73 11.08 -4.08 9.22
CA GLU A 73 10.62 -5.37 8.67
C GLU A 73 10.32 -5.26 7.17
N ILE A 74 9.59 -4.23 6.75
CA ILE A 74 9.27 -3.99 5.34
C ILE A 74 10.55 -3.73 4.54
N SER A 75 11.45 -2.86 5.00
CA SER A 75 12.72 -2.60 4.30
C SER A 75 13.57 -3.87 4.17
N ALA A 76 13.56 -4.76 5.17
CA ALA A 76 14.23 -6.05 5.08
C ALA A 76 13.55 -7.02 4.11
N MET A 77 12.21 -7.05 4.04
CA MET A 77 11.47 -7.87 3.09
C MET A 77 11.65 -7.38 1.64
N GLU A 78 11.72 -6.07 1.46
CA GLU A 78 11.66 -5.40 0.17
C GLU A 78 13.02 -4.87 -0.31
N GLN A 79 14.12 -5.50 0.13
CA GLN A 79 15.50 -5.12 -0.27
C GLN A 79 15.71 -5.05 -1.80
N TRP A 80 14.92 -5.80 -2.57
CA TRP A 80 14.94 -5.77 -4.03
C TRP A 80 14.50 -4.42 -4.62
N SER A 81 13.68 -3.65 -3.90
CA SER A 81 13.15 -2.34 -4.31
C SER A 81 14.02 -1.15 -3.85
N ALA A 82 15.16 -1.42 -3.20
CA ALA A 82 16.10 -0.43 -2.66
C ALA A 82 15.50 0.58 -1.66
N LEU A 83 14.34 0.29 -1.05
CA LEU A 83 13.71 1.15 -0.04
C LEU A 83 14.44 1.08 1.30
N SER A 84 14.80 2.24 1.86
CA SER A 84 15.39 2.32 3.20
C SER A 84 14.32 2.29 4.30
N GLY A 85 14.68 1.79 5.49
CA GLY A 85 13.79 1.82 6.66
C GLY A 85 13.36 3.23 7.05
N ASP A 86 14.21 4.23 6.84
CA ASP A 86 13.88 5.64 7.12
C ASP A 86 12.79 6.16 6.15
N GLN A 87 12.92 5.85 4.85
CA GLN A 87 11.91 6.21 3.84
C GLN A 87 10.56 5.55 4.16
N VAL A 88 10.56 4.27 4.53
CA VAL A 88 9.34 3.55 4.90
C VAL A 88 8.73 4.12 6.18
N THR A 89 9.55 4.48 7.17
CA THR A 89 9.10 5.11 8.43
C THR A 89 8.41 6.44 8.15
N GLU A 90 9.05 7.32 7.37
CA GLU A 90 8.52 8.64 7.03
C GLU A 90 7.25 8.53 6.17
N PHE A 91 7.21 7.58 5.24
CA PHE A 91 6.01 7.27 4.45
C PHE A 91 4.84 6.81 5.35
N LEU A 92 5.06 5.81 6.21
CA LEU A 92 4.02 5.29 7.10
C LEU A 92 3.52 6.35 8.07
N ASP A 93 4.41 7.15 8.65
CA ASP A 93 4.02 8.28 9.51
C ASP A 93 3.15 9.28 8.74
N ALA A 94 3.52 9.61 7.50
CA ALA A 94 2.74 10.53 6.68
C ALA A 94 1.34 9.99 6.36
N VAL A 95 1.23 8.73 5.94
CA VAL A 95 -0.06 8.07 5.63
C VAL A 95 -0.96 8.03 6.86
N LEU A 96 -0.44 7.58 8.00
CA LEU A 96 -1.22 7.42 9.25
C LEU A 96 -1.65 8.74 9.89
N HIS A 97 -1.02 9.85 9.51
CA HIS A 97 -1.35 11.20 9.98
C HIS A 97 -2.02 12.07 8.91
N GLY A 98 -2.32 11.52 7.73
CA GLY A 98 -2.92 12.28 6.62
C GLY A 98 -2.04 13.45 6.13
N LYS A 99 -0.71 13.33 6.24
CA LYS A 99 0.24 14.33 5.75
C LYS A 99 0.45 14.16 4.25
N SER A 100 0.74 15.26 3.56
CA SER A 100 1.14 15.20 2.15
C SER A 100 2.50 14.52 2.01
N LEU A 101 2.63 13.65 0.99
CA LEU A 101 3.89 13.01 0.61
C LEU A 101 4.78 13.90 -0.26
N THR A 102 4.21 14.92 -0.93
CA THR A 102 4.92 15.81 -1.86
C THR A 102 6.13 16.54 -1.27
N PRO A 103 6.13 17.02 0.00
CA PRO A 103 7.33 17.64 0.58
C PRO A 103 8.38 16.63 1.02
N LEU A 104 8.06 15.33 1.09
CA LEU A 104 8.92 14.27 1.63
C LEU A 104 9.61 13.48 0.52
N PHE A 105 8.90 13.26 -0.59
CA PHE A 105 9.34 12.41 -1.68
C PHE A 105 9.05 13.06 -3.04
N ASP A 106 9.92 12.79 -4.02
CA ASP A 106 9.57 13.07 -5.41
C ASP A 106 8.39 12.16 -5.86
N PRO A 107 7.63 12.55 -6.91
CA PRO A 107 6.44 11.81 -7.32
C PRO A 107 6.67 10.33 -7.65
N ILE A 108 7.85 9.99 -8.19
CA ILE A 108 8.18 8.61 -8.57
C ILE A 108 8.41 7.80 -7.29
N SER A 109 9.26 8.29 -6.39
CA SER A 109 9.52 7.64 -5.10
C SER A 109 8.25 7.47 -4.27
N ALA A 110 7.39 8.49 -4.21
CA ALA A 110 6.11 8.42 -3.50
C ALA A 110 5.20 7.32 -4.07
N THR A 111 5.16 7.17 -5.40
CA THR A 111 4.36 6.15 -6.08
C THR A 111 4.90 4.75 -5.77
N VAL A 112 6.22 4.54 -5.92
CA VAL A 112 6.85 3.25 -5.64
C VAL A 112 6.69 2.85 -4.18
N LEU A 113 6.97 3.77 -3.24
CA LEU A 113 6.75 3.55 -1.80
C LEU A 113 5.32 3.13 -1.52
N THR A 114 4.34 3.83 -2.10
CA THR A 114 2.93 3.51 -1.89
C THR A 114 2.61 2.07 -2.27
N TYR A 115 2.98 1.65 -3.47
CA TYR A 115 2.62 0.30 -3.93
C TYR A 115 3.43 -0.81 -3.27
N VAL A 116 4.75 -0.61 -3.11
CA VAL A 116 5.64 -1.62 -2.52
C VAL A 116 5.29 -1.83 -1.05
N VAL A 117 5.17 -0.76 -0.26
CA VAL A 117 4.85 -0.86 1.17
C VAL A 117 3.47 -1.49 1.36
N THR A 118 2.47 -1.08 0.59
CA THR A 118 1.11 -1.61 0.70
C THR A 118 1.02 -3.08 0.29
N GLY A 119 1.63 -3.46 -0.84
CA GLY A 119 1.65 -4.86 -1.28
C GLY A 119 2.36 -5.78 -0.29
N SER A 120 3.45 -5.30 0.32
CA SER A 120 4.19 -6.02 1.37
C SER A 120 3.35 -6.22 2.62
N LEU A 121 2.66 -5.17 3.08
CA LEU A 121 1.74 -5.23 4.20
C LEU A 121 0.60 -6.21 3.96
N LEU A 122 0.01 -6.19 2.77
CA LEU A 122 -1.03 -7.14 2.39
C LEU A 122 -0.52 -8.57 2.45
N ALA A 123 0.63 -8.87 1.84
CA ALA A 123 1.18 -10.22 1.78
C ALA A 123 1.66 -10.77 3.13
N SER A 124 2.13 -9.90 4.02
CA SER A 124 2.65 -10.28 5.34
C SER A 124 1.62 -10.19 6.46
N SER A 125 0.40 -9.74 6.17
CA SER A 125 -0.62 -9.51 7.19
C SER A 125 -0.98 -10.78 7.97
N THR A 126 -0.96 -10.67 9.29
CA THR A 126 -1.42 -11.71 10.21
C THR A 126 -2.94 -11.94 10.14
N LYS A 127 -3.67 -11.05 9.46
CA LYS A 127 -5.13 -11.10 9.27
C LYS A 127 -5.53 -11.98 8.08
N ILE A 128 -4.57 -12.44 7.28
CA ILE A 128 -4.79 -13.48 6.27
C ILE A 128 -5.09 -14.80 6.98
N ARG A 129 -6.25 -15.40 6.66
CA ARG A 129 -6.67 -16.67 7.25
C ARG A 129 -5.83 -17.83 6.71
N LYS A 130 -5.75 -18.92 7.45
CA LYS A 130 -5.02 -20.11 6.99
C LYS A 130 -5.61 -20.62 5.66
N GLY A 131 -4.76 -20.70 4.62
CA GLY A 131 -5.16 -21.13 3.28
C GLY A 131 -5.76 -20.02 2.40
N GLU A 132 -5.81 -18.80 2.91
CA GLU A 132 -6.26 -17.62 2.18
C GLU A 132 -5.09 -16.95 1.46
N TRP A 133 -5.37 -16.40 0.29
CA TRP A 133 -4.44 -15.56 -0.46
C TRP A 133 -4.63 -14.10 -0.12
N TRP A 134 -3.57 -13.29 -0.24
CA TRP A 134 -3.56 -11.86 0.07
C TRP A 134 -4.69 -11.07 -0.62
N PHE A 135 -5.10 -11.44 -1.84
CA PHE A 135 -6.15 -10.73 -2.56
C PHE A 135 -7.54 -10.90 -1.93
N ASN A 136 -7.82 -12.01 -1.23
CA ASN A 136 -9.08 -12.15 -0.49
C ASN A 136 -9.10 -11.24 0.75
N TYR A 137 -7.92 -10.94 1.31
CA TYR A 137 -7.81 -9.95 2.37
C TYR A 137 -7.96 -8.54 1.80
N LEU A 138 -7.37 -8.25 0.64
CA LEU A 138 -7.61 -7.01 -0.09
C LEU A 138 -9.11 -6.77 -0.34
N ASP A 139 -9.85 -7.76 -0.84
CA ASP A 139 -11.31 -7.65 -1.05
C ASP A 139 -12.06 -7.21 0.23
N ARG A 140 -11.65 -7.73 1.40
CA ARG A 140 -12.23 -7.32 2.68
C ARG A 140 -11.87 -5.89 3.07
N VAL A 141 -10.62 -5.50 2.83
CA VAL A 141 -10.12 -4.15 3.10
C VAL A 141 -10.87 -3.15 2.23
N GLU A 142 -11.02 -3.43 0.93
CA GLU A 142 -11.76 -2.60 -0.02
C GLU A 142 -13.23 -2.44 0.41
N ALA A 143 -13.91 -3.54 0.72
CA ALA A 143 -15.30 -3.49 1.20
C ALA A 143 -15.44 -2.68 2.51
N ALA A 144 -14.46 -2.76 3.42
CA ALA A 144 -14.47 -1.99 4.66
C ALA A 144 -14.21 -0.49 4.42
N ILE A 145 -13.34 -0.16 3.47
CA ILE A 145 -13.05 1.22 3.04
C ILE A 145 -14.29 1.85 2.39
N GLU A 146 -15.04 1.11 1.59
CA GLU A 146 -16.29 1.58 0.98
C GLU A 146 -17.40 1.78 2.01
N ALA A 147 -17.47 0.91 3.02
CA ALA A 147 -18.46 1.01 4.09
C ALA A 147 -18.16 2.12 5.11
N ALA A 148 -16.93 2.64 5.15
CA ALA A 148 -16.55 3.71 6.08
C ALA A 148 -17.17 5.05 5.66
N PRO A 149 -17.92 5.74 6.54
CA PRO A 149 -18.36 7.10 6.26
C PRO A 149 -17.15 8.01 6.08
N GLU A 150 -17.20 8.91 5.09
CA GLU A 150 -16.17 9.92 4.88
C GLU A 150 -15.93 10.67 6.19
N ARG A 151 -14.69 10.63 6.69
CA ARG A 151 -14.26 11.33 7.90
C ARG A 151 -13.68 12.69 7.54
#